data_AF-G0QSX9-F1
#
_entry.id   AF-G0QSX9-F1
#
_cell.length_a   1.000
_cell.length_b   1.000
_cell.length_c   1.000
_cell.angle_alpha   90.00
_cell.angle_beta   90.00
_cell.angle_gamma   90.00
#
_symmetry.space_group_name_H-M   'P 1'
#
loop_
_entity.id
_entity.type
_entity.pdbx_description
1 polymer ?
#
loop_
_entity_poly.entity_id
_entity_poly.type
_entity_poly.pdbx_seq_one_letter_code
_entity_poly.pdbx_strand_id
1 'polypeptide(L)'
;MRPLYVYYKGIKQAFQKFQNNQNSLNVVDEKIAQLKLKRQILKEKLQIYQDEFQKMHNRKIRYHKDIIPVEQEYQQYKEISKEIQKLEQNLLQI
;
A
#
# COMPACT_ATOMS: atom_id res chain seq x y z
N MET A 1 15.80 -39.62 31.11
CA MET A 1 16.45 -38.31 30.91
C MET A 1 16.22 -37.85 29.46
N ARG A 2 15.67 -36.66 29.23
CA ARG A 2 15.46 -36.14 27.85
C ARG A 2 16.80 -35.59 27.30
N PRO A 3 17.27 -36.02 26.12
CA PRO A 3 18.56 -35.59 25.58
C PRO A 3 18.57 -34.09 25.23
N LEU A 4 19.71 -33.43 25.47
CA LEU A 4 19.96 -32.00 25.26
C LEU A 4 19.54 -31.51 23.85
N TYR A 5 19.66 -32.39 22.85
CA TYR A 5 19.28 -32.15 21.46
C TYR A 5 17.79 -31.78 21.27
N VAL A 6 16.89 -32.27 22.13
CA VAL A 6 15.44 -31.97 22.04
C VAL A 6 15.17 -30.49 22.31
N TYR A 7 15.91 -29.86 23.23
CA TYR A 7 15.81 -28.43 23.51
C TYR A 7 16.40 -27.58 22.38
N TYR A 8 17.55 -27.99 21.84
CA TYR A 8 18.18 -27.30 20.72
C TYR A 8 17.31 -27.29 19.46
N LYS A 9 16.58 -28.38 19.19
CA LYS A 9 15.64 -28.47 18.07
C LYS A 9 14.50 -27.45 18.20
N GLY A 10 13.94 -27.29 19.40
CA GLY A 10 12.89 -26.31 19.68
C GLY A 10 13.37 -24.87 19.48
N ILE A 11 14.57 -24.54 20.00
CA ILE A 11 15.17 -23.21 19.85
C ILE A 11 15.46 -22.90 18.39
N LYS A 12 16.04 -23.86 17.64
CA LYS A 12 16.30 -23.69 16.20
C LYS A 12 15.02 -23.46 15.40
N GLN A 13 13.95 -24.19 15.72
CA GLN A 13 12.64 -24.00 15.08
C GLN A 13 12.02 -22.65 15.44
N ALA A 14 12.12 -22.21 16.69
CA ALA A 14 11.64 -20.89 17.13
C ALA A 14 12.40 -19.76 16.43
N PHE A 15 13.73 -19.87 16.33
CA PHE A 15 14.57 -18.90 15.64
C PHE A 15 14.26 -18.82 14.15
N GLN A 16 14.06 -19.97 13.49
CA GLN A 16 13.69 -20.02 12.08
C GLN A 16 12.29 -19.42 11.83
N LYS A 17 11.32 -19.68 12.72
CA LYS A 17 10.01 -19.04 12.68
C LYS A 17 10.11 -17.52 12.86
N PHE A 18 10.93 -17.06 13.80
CA PHE A 18 11.15 -15.63 14.04
C PHE A 18 11.76 -14.93 12.81
N GLN A 19 12.80 -15.50 12.20
CA GLN A 19 13.40 -14.95 10.99
C GLN A 19 12.42 -14.90 9.81
N ASN A 20 11.62 -15.96 9.62
CA ASN A 20 10.60 -15.97 8.58
C ASN A 20 9.54 -14.87 8.80
N ASN A 21 9.16 -14.62 10.05
CA ASN A 21 8.17 -13.59 10.38
C ASN A 21 8.72 -12.16 10.15
N GLN A 22 9.99 -11.92 10.49
CA GLN A 22 10.69 -10.67 10.19
C GLN A 22 10.77 -10.43 8.67
N ASN A 23 11.09 -11.47 7.90
CA ASN A 23 11.11 -11.36 6.44
C ASN A 23 9.72 -11.03 5.87
N SER A 24 8.64 -11.62 6.39
CA SER A 24 7.29 -11.28 5.95
C SER A 24 6.89 -9.85 6.29
N LEU A 25 7.29 -9.33 7.46
CA LEU A 25 7.04 -7.92 7.83
C LEU A 25 7.77 -6.96 6.88
N ASN A 26 9.05 -7.21 6.60
CA ASN A 26 9.83 -6.41 5.66
C ASN A 26 9.20 -6.38 4.26
N VAL A 27 8.70 -7.52 3.76
CA VAL A 27 8.01 -7.60 2.45
C VAL A 27 6.71 -6.78 2.45
N VAL A 28 5.97 -6.78 3.55
CA VAL A 28 4.75 -5.97 3.67
C VAL A 28 5.09 -4.48 3.69
N ASP A 29 6.12 -4.08 4.43
CA ASP A 29 6.57 -2.68 4.51
C ASP A 29 7.06 -2.16 3.15
N GLU A 30 7.85 -2.97 2.42
CA GLU A 30 8.28 -2.66 1.06
C GLU A 30 7.08 -2.48 0.12
N LYS A 31 6.07 -3.36 0.22
CA LYS A 31 4.86 -3.26 -0.59
C LYS A 31 4.07 -1.99 -0.27
N ILE A 32 3.94 -1.63 1.01
CA ILE A 32 3.28 -0.38 1.44
C ILE A 32 4.04 0.83 0.88
N ALA A 33 5.38 0.83 0.93
CA ALA A 33 6.21 1.90 0.39
C ALA A 33 5.98 2.07 -1.12
N GLN A 34 5.97 0.98 -1.89
CA GLN A 34 5.69 1.01 -3.32
C GLN A 34 4.28 1.54 -3.64
N LEU A 35 3.27 1.12 -2.88
CA LEU A 35 1.90 1.61 -3.05
C LEU A 35 1.80 3.10 -2.71
N LYS A 36 2.49 3.57 -1.68
CA LYS A 36 2.53 5.00 -1.31
C LYS A 36 3.14 5.86 -2.42
N LEU A 37 4.22 5.39 -3.05
CA LEU A 37 4.83 6.06 -4.21
C LEU A 37 3.87 6.12 -5.40
N LYS A 38 3.24 4.99 -5.76
CA LYS A 38 2.23 4.95 -6.84
C LYS A 38 1.06 5.89 -6.56
N ARG A 39 0.57 5.92 -5.31
CA ARG A 39 -0.49 6.84 -4.88
C ARG A 39 -0.09 8.30 -5.06
N GLN A 40 1.16 8.66 -4.75
CA GLN A 40 1.66 10.01 -4.91
C GLN A 40 1.70 10.42 -6.39
N ILE A 41 2.25 9.57 -7.25
CA ILE A 41 2.31 9.83 -8.71
C ILE A 41 0.91 10.06 -9.28
N LEU A 42 -0.05 9.19 -8.92
CA LEU A 42 -1.45 9.36 -9.37
C LEU A 42 -2.08 10.64 -8.82
N LYS A 43 -1.80 11.00 -7.57
CA LYS A 43 -2.29 12.25 -6.97
C LYS A 43 -1.77 13.47 -7.72
N GLU A 44 -0.48 13.49 -8.06
CA GLU A 44 0.13 14.58 -8.83
C GLU A 44 -0.50 14.68 -10.23
N LYS A 45 -0.69 13.55 -10.92
CA LYS A 45 -1.34 13.52 -12.23
C LYS A 45 -2.79 14.05 -12.19
N LEU A 46 -3.57 13.64 -11.19
CA LEU A 46 -4.94 14.12 -10.99
C LEU A 46 -4.98 15.61 -10.65
N GLN A 47 -4.00 16.10 -9.88
CA GLN A 47 -3.89 17.52 -9.54
C GLN A 47 -3.58 18.37 -10.79
N ILE A 48 -2.64 17.93 -11.62
CA ILE A 48 -2.32 18.59 -12.90
C ILE A 48 -3.57 18.71 -13.76
N TYR A 49 -4.30 17.61 -13.93
CA TYR A 49 -5.55 17.62 -14.70
C TYR A 49 -6.58 18.58 -14.11
N GLN A 50 -6.74 18.60 -12.80
CA GLN A 50 -7.67 19.52 -12.13
C GLN A 50 -7.28 20.98 -12.35
N ASP A 51 -5.99 21.32 -12.29
CA ASP A 51 -5.48 22.67 -12.49
C ASP A 51 -5.65 23.11 -13.95
N GLU A 52 -5.37 22.23 -14.92
CA GLU A 52 -5.60 22.46 -16.34
C GLU A 52 -7.09 22.67 -16.64
N PHE A 53 -7.96 21.81 -16.10
CA PHE A 53 -9.39 21.93 -16.25
C PHE A 53 -9.92 23.25 -15.70
N GLN A 54 -9.44 23.67 -14.52
CA GLN A 54 -9.82 24.93 -13.92
C GLN A 54 -9.36 26.13 -14.76
N LYS A 55 -8.16 26.08 -15.35
CA LYS A 55 -7.66 27.14 -16.26
C LYS A 55 -8.47 27.23 -17.56
N MET A 56 -8.90 26.09 -18.11
CA MET A 56 -9.63 26.05 -19.39
C MET A 56 -11.10 26.42 -19.24
N HIS A 57 -11.76 25.98 -18.17
CA HIS A 57 -13.20 26.13 -18.00
C HIS A 57 -13.61 27.14 -16.92
N ASN A 58 -12.65 27.73 -16.21
CA ASN A 58 -12.88 28.64 -15.07
C ASN A 58 -13.83 28.06 -14.00
N ARG A 59 -13.88 26.72 -13.89
CA ARG A 59 -14.72 26.00 -12.93
C ARG A 59 -14.00 24.75 -12.43
N LYS A 60 -14.40 24.28 -11.26
CA LYS A 60 -13.94 22.99 -10.72
C LYS A 60 -14.70 21.83 -11.37
N ILE A 61 -14.06 20.67 -11.42
CA ILE A 61 -14.67 19.38 -11.80
C ILE A 61 -15.87 19.13 -10.86
N ARG A 62 -17.05 18.95 -11.44
CA ARG A 62 -18.29 18.67 -10.68
C ARG A 62 -19.04 17.47 -11.22
N TYR A 63 -18.96 17.24 -12.52
CA TYR A 63 -19.72 16.18 -13.17
C TYR A 63 -18.81 15.03 -13.54
N HIS A 64 -19.38 13.83 -13.59
CA HIS A 64 -18.66 12.64 -14.04
C HIS A 64 -18.09 12.80 -15.45
N LYS A 65 -18.79 13.52 -16.34
CA LYS A 65 -18.30 13.81 -17.70
C LYS A 65 -16.96 14.54 -17.72
N ASP A 66 -16.68 15.33 -16.68
CA ASP A 66 -15.44 16.11 -16.56
C ASP A 66 -14.25 15.23 -16.12
N ILE A 67 -14.48 14.06 -15.53
CA ILE A 67 -13.40 13.17 -15.05
C ILE A 67 -13.11 12.00 -15.99
N ILE A 68 -13.96 11.77 -17.01
CA ILE A 68 -13.79 10.69 -18.01
C ILE A 68 -12.33 10.58 -18.51
N PRO A 69 -11.62 11.68 -18.84
CA PRO A 69 -10.25 11.58 -19.36
C PRO A 69 -9.22 11.00 -18.39
N VAL A 70 -9.48 11.07 -17.08
CA VAL A 70 -8.59 10.59 -16.01
C VAL A 70 -9.29 9.59 -15.08
N GLU A 71 -10.38 8.97 -15.57
CA GLU A 71 -11.22 8.10 -14.75
C GLU A 71 -10.46 6.86 -14.28
N GLN A 72 -9.66 6.25 -15.17
CA GLN A 72 -8.88 5.06 -14.85
C GLN A 72 -7.87 5.35 -13.74
N GLU A 73 -7.16 6.47 -13.84
CA GLU A 73 -6.19 6.92 -12.84
C GLU A 73 -6.85 7.24 -11.50
N TYR A 74 -8.03 7.85 -11.54
CA TYR A 74 -8.82 8.11 -10.34
C TYR A 74 -9.27 6.82 -9.65
N GLN A 75 -9.72 5.82 -10.43
CA GLN A 75 -10.10 4.50 -9.91
C GLN A 75 -8.88 3.80 -9.28
N GLN A 76 -7.74 3.78 -9.97
CA GLN A 76 -6.49 3.21 -9.44
C GLN A 76 -6.04 3.90 -8.15
N TYR A 77 -6.11 5.24 -8.09
CA TYR A 77 -5.78 6.00 -6.88
C TYR A 77 -6.66 5.59 -5.69
N LYS A 78 -7.95 5.40 -5.95
CA LYS A 78 -8.93 4.98 -4.93
C LYS A 78 -8.68 3.56 -4.45
N GLU A 79 -8.36 2.64 -5.36
CA GLU A 79 -8.00 1.26 -5.04
C GLU A 79 -6.72 1.17 -4.21
N ILE A 80 -5.66 1.85 -4.66
CA ILE A 80 -4.38 1.88 -3.95
C ILE A 80 -4.55 2.47 -2.55
N SER A 81 -5.35 3.52 -2.41
CA SER A 81 -5.62 4.13 -1.09
C SER A 81 -6.32 3.16 -0.14
N LYS A 82 -7.28 2.37 -0.65
CA LYS A 82 -7.93 1.29 0.13
C LYS A 82 -6.96 0.16 0.46
N GLU A 83 -6.10 -0.24 -0.48
CA GLU A 83 -5.13 -1.31 -0.27
C GLU A 83 -4.11 -0.91 0.82
N ILE A 84 -3.59 0.32 0.78
CA ILE A 84 -2.72 0.85 1.84
C ILE A 84 -3.43 0.81 3.19
N GLN A 85 -4.67 1.32 3.27
CA GLN A 85 -5.43 1.32 4.51
C GLN A 85 -5.64 -0.09 5.07
N LYS A 86 -5.93 -1.06 4.20
CA LYS A 86 -6.11 -2.47 4.57
C LYS A 86 -4.81 -3.09 5.08
N LEU A 87 -3.68 -2.83 4.41
CA LEU A 87 -2.38 -3.33 4.82
C LEU A 87 -1.93 -2.71 6.16
N GLU A 88 -2.13 -1.41 6.36
CA GLU A 88 -1.82 -0.72 7.61
C GLU A 88 -2.69 -1.23 8.78
N GLN A 89 -3.98 -1.49 8.53
CA GLN A 89 -4.87 -2.09 9.55
C GLN A 89 -4.44 -3.49 9.95
N ASN A 90 -4.05 -4.33 8.99
CA ASN A 90 -3.55 -5.67 9.26
C ASN A 90 -2.26 -5.65 10.09
N LEU A 91 -1.42 -4.62 9.90
CA LEU A 91 -0.16 -4.47 10.63
C LEU A 91 -0.37 -3.99 12.07
N LEU A 92 -1.45 -3.22 12.33
CA LEU A 92 -1.83 -2.76 13.68
C LEU A 92 -2.58 -3.80 14.53
N GLN A 93 -3.11 -4.88 13.92
CA GLN A 93 -3.85 -5.94 14.62
C GLN A 93 -2.98 -7.14 15.03
N ILE A 94 -1.69 -7.14 14.65
CA ILE A 94 -0.69 -8.16 15.02
C ILE A 94 0.07 -7.67 16.25
#